data_AF-A0A067GS14-F1
#
_entry.id   AF-A0A067GS14-F1
#
_cell.length_a   1.000
_cell.length_b   1.000
_cell.length_c   1.000
_cell.angle_alpha   90.00
_cell.angle_beta   90.00
_cell.angle_gamma   90.00
#
_symmetry.space_group_name_H-M   'P 1'
#
loop_
_entity.id
_entity.type
_entity.pdbx_description
1 polymer ?
#
loop_
_entity_poly.entity_id
_entity_poly.type
_entity_poly.pdbx_seq_one_letter_code
_entity_poly.pdbx_strand_id
1 'polypeptide(L)'
;METILTTTASKLTIFHSISSTKLNSFSRKFSVGFSGNKNRKKVTTLKQGSFSYLPLGVQASASQAAASSTEAEPTKVGTVPSEMKAWLYGEYGGVDVLKFDEKVTVPQVKEDQVLIKVVAAALNPVDGKRRQGKFKATDSPLPTVPGYDVAGVVVKVGTQVKEFKEGDEVYGDINEKALEGPKQFGSLAEYTAVEERLLAPKPKNLDFVQAAGLPLAIETAYEGLERTGFSAGKSILVLNGSGGVGSLVIQVCYYYLEFFFS
;
A
#
# COMPACT_ATOMS: atom_id res chain seq x y z
N MET A 1 60.48 -8.94 -28.36
CA MET A 1 60.19 -7.55 -27.93
C MET A 1 58.68 -7.42 -27.92
N GLU A 2 58.00 -7.75 -26.82
CA GLU A 2 57.67 -6.83 -25.70
C GLU A 2 56.99 -5.55 -26.24
N THR A 3 55.74 -5.17 -25.92
CA THR A 3 55.10 -5.02 -24.59
C THR A 3 53.56 -4.86 -24.75
N ILE A 4 52.84 -5.11 -23.65
CA ILE A 4 51.39 -5.06 -23.38
C ILE A 4 50.87 -3.62 -23.14
N LEU A 5 49.55 -3.36 -23.31
CA LEU A 5 48.60 -2.58 -22.44
C LEU A 5 47.49 -1.89 -23.30
N THR A 6 46.26 -2.42 -23.37
CA THR A 6 45.00 -2.06 -22.64
C THR A 6 44.44 -0.62 -22.74
N THR A 7 43.23 -0.55 -23.31
CA THR A 7 41.97 0.15 -22.93
C THR A 7 41.99 1.50 -22.23
N THR A 8 41.20 2.45 -22.77
CA THR A 8 40.55 3.52 -21.99
C THR A 8 39.07 3.64 -22.38
N ALA A 9 38.21 3.10 -21.51
CA ALA A 9 36.81 3.49 -21.39
C ALA A 9 36.73 4.55 -20.29
N SER A 10 35.98 5.62 -20.55
CA SER A 10 35.81 6.74 -19.63
C SER A 10 35.10 6.31 -18.35
N LYS A 11 35.83 6.36 -17.22
CA LYS A 11 35.27 6.32 -15.87
C LYS A 11 34.58 7.65 -15.57
N LEU A 12 33.33 7.59 -15.10
CA LEU A 12 32.81 8.56 -14.15
C LEU A 12 32.57 7.80 -12.84
N THR A 13 33.41 8.07 -11.86
CA THR A 13 33.27 7.61 -10.48
C THR A 13 33.21 8.85 -9.61
N ILE A 14 32.09 9.07 -8.94
CA ILE A 14 32.08 9.74 -7.64
C ILE A 14 31.26 8.86 -6.70
N PHE A 15 31.97 8.27 -5.74
CA PHE A 15 31.40 7.68 -4.53
C PHE A 15 30.93 8.81 -3.61
N HIS A 16 29.80 8.61 -2.93
CA HIS A 16 29.72 8.84 -1.49
C HIS A 16 29.12 7.59 -0.85
N SER A 17 29.92 7.02 0.05
CA SER A 17 29.59 5.92 0.95
C SER A 17 28.44 6.33 1.86
N ILE A 18 27.33 5.60 1.83
CA ILE A 18 26.40 5.58 2.97
C ILE A 18 26.73 4.33 3.77
N SER A 19 27.38 4.60 4.90
CA SER A 19 27.67 3.65 5.96
C SER A 19 26.44 2.84 6.33
N SER A 20 26.60 1.52 6.31
CA SER A 20 25.63 0.54 6.79
C SER A 20 25.51 0.60 8.31
N THR A 21 24.80 1.58 8.87
CA THR A 21 24.32 1.53 10.25
C THR A 21 23.10 2.45 10.41
N LYS A 22 21.94 1.83 10.72
CA LYS A 22 20.60 2.38 11.08
C LYS A 22 19.48 2.12 10.06
N LEU A 23 19.22 0.85 9.77
CA LEU A 23 17.85 0.36 9.64
C LEU A 23 17.69 -0.76 10.67
N ASN A 24 17.16 -0.42 11.84
CA ASN A 24 16.76 -1.37 12.88
C ASN A 24 15.62 -0.76 13.70
N SER A 25 14.38 -1.04 13.31
CA SER A 25 13.34 -1.49 14.25
C SER A 25 12.17 -2.16 13.50
N PHE A 26 12.45 -3.23 12.74
CA PHE A 26 11.45 -4.28 12.55
C PHE A 26 11.87 -5.45 13.44
N SER A 27 11.46 -5.38 14.71
CA SER A 27 11.72 -6.42 15.68
C SER A 27 10.54 -7.38 15.76
N ARG A 28 10.67 -8.55 15.12
CA ARG A 28 10.52 -9.85 15.79
C ARG A 28 11.35 -10.90 15.03
N LYS A 29 12.34 -11.43 15.75
CA LYS A 29 13.28 -12.46 15.30
C LYS A 29 12.56 -13.80 15.16
N PHE A 30 12.70 -14.45 14.01
CA PHE A 30 12.63 -15.90 13.88
C PHE A 30 13.95 -16.39 13.27
N SER A 31 14.59 -17.36 13.91
CA SER A 31 15.79 -18.04 13.43
C SER A 31 15.40 -19.45 12.99
N VAL A 32 15.61 -19.78 11.72
CA VAL A 32 15.55 -21.16 11.22
C VAL A 32 16.91 -21.48 10.61
N GLY A 33 17.63 -22.42 11.23
CA GLY A 33 18.87 -22.97 10.68
C GLY A 33 18.55 -24.09 9.70
N PHE A 34 19.17 -24.06 8.52
CA PHE A 34 19.18 -25.20 7.60
C PHE A 34 20.59 -25.79 7.51
N SER A 35 20.69 -27.07 7.87
CA SER A 35 21.87 -27.91 7.67
C SER A 35 22.09 -28.10 6.17
N GLY A 36 23.31 -27.78 5.71
CA GLY A 36 23.68 -27.89 4.32
C GLY A 36 23.70 -29.33 3.83
N ASN A 37 23.22 -29.56 2.61
CA ASN A 37 23.53 -30.77 1.87
C ASN A 37 24.14 -30.40 0.51
N LYS A 38 25.42 -30.75 0.35
CA LYS A 38 26.18 -30.60 -0.89
C LYS A 38 25.78 -31.73 -1.83
N ASN A 39 25.18 -31.41 -2.98
CA ASN A 39 25.31 -32.22 -4.20
C ASN A 39 24.84 -31.43 -5.43
N ARG A 40 25.79 -30.89 -6.19
CA ARG A 40 25.57 -30.32 -7.53
C ARG A 40 25.53 -31.47 -8.56
N LYS A 41 24.49 -31.52 -9.40
CA LYS A 41 24.56 -32.18 -10.72
C LYS A 41 24.38 -31.12 -11.81
N LYS A 42 25.20 -31.25 -12.87
CA LYS A 42 25.32 -30.33 -14.01
C LYS A 42 23.97 -30.17 -14.73
N VAL A 43 23.59 -28.91 -14.98
CA VAL A 43 22.46 -28.57 -15.88
C VAL A 43 23.04 -28.15 -17.22
N THR A 44 22.49 -28.76 -18.28
CA THR A 44 22.84 -28.55 -19.69
C THR A 44 22.25 -27.22 -20.19
N THR A 45 23.08 -26.43 -20.87
CA THR A 45 22.74 -25.12 -21.44
C THR A 45 21.71 -25.26 -22.57
N LEU A 46 20.56 -24.59 -22.46
CA LEU A 46 19.63 -24.36 -23.57
C LEU A 46 19.86 -22.95 -24.14
N LYS A 47 19.90 -22.87 -25.47
CA LYS A 47 20.22 -21.65 -26.24
C LYS A 47 19.22 -20.53 -25.97
N GLN A 48 19.76 -19.33 -25.82
CA GLN A 48 19.06 -18.06 -25.69
C GLN A 48 18.33 -17.73 -27.00
N GLY A 49 17.01 -17.80 -27.01
CA GLY A 49 16.17 -17.26 -28.08
C GLY A 49 15.96 -15.76 -27.84
N SER A 50 16.26 -14.93 -28.83
CA SER A 50 16.01 -13.49 -28.78
C SER A 50 14.51 -13.22 -28.87
N PHE A 51 13.88 -12.77 -27.79
CA PHE A 51 12.57 -12.14 -27.84
C PHE A 51 12.76 -10.64 -28.05
N SER A 52 12.36 -10.15 -29.21
CA SER A 52 12.25 -8.72 -29.48
C SER A 52 11.04 -8.16 -28.72
N TYR A 53 11.27 -7.27 -27.77
CA TYR A 53 10.22 -6.52 -27.07
C TYR A 53 9.58 -5.52 -28.03
N LEU A 54 8.28 -5.65 -28.27
CA LEU A 54 7.44 -4.57 -28.78
C LEU A 54 6.87 -3.83 -27.55
N PRO A 55 7.14 -2.52 -27.37
CA PRO A 55 6.52 -1.78 -26.29
C PRO A 55 5.02 -1.67 -26.58
N LEU A 56 4.18 -2.22 -25.70
CA LEU A 56 2.75 -1.90 -25.68
C LEU A 56 2.62 -0.45 -25.19
N GLY A 57 2.45 0.48 -26.11
CA GLY A 57 2.04 1.85 -25.80
C GLY A 57 0.58 1.85 -25.37
N VAL A 58 0.33 2.04 -24.07
CA VAL A 58 -1.01 2.37 -23.56
C VAL A 58 -1.17 3.89 -23.70
N GLN A 59 -1.93 4.33 -24.71
CA GLN A 59 -2.40 5.71 -24.76
C GLN A 59 -3.65 5.85 -23.88
N ALA A 60 -3.48 6.47 -22.71
CA ALA A 60 -4.59 7.03 -21.97
C ALA A 60 -4.84 8.46 -22.48
N SER A 61 -6.00 8.70 -23.08
CA SER A 61 -6.47 10.04 -23.44
C SER A 61 -6.90 10.77 -22.17
N ALA A 62 -5.95 11.49 -21.56
CA ALA A 62 -6.26 12.47 -20.51
C ALA A 62 -6.85 13.72 -21.17
N SER A 63 -8.10 14.05 -20.81
CA SER A 63 -8.65 15.38 -21.04
C SER A 63 -7.84 16.40 -20.23
N GLN A 64 -7.07 17.25 -20.90
CA GLN A 64 -6.33 18.35 -20.27
C GLN A 64 -7.32 19.36 -19.69
N ALA A 65 -7.49 19.35 -18.37
CA ALA A 65 -7.84 20.55 -17.63
C ALA A 65 -6.52 21.21 -17.20
N ALA A 66 -6.31 22.45 -17.62
CA ALA A 66 -5.09 23.21 -17.33
C ALA A 66 -4.89 23.35 -15.82
N ALA A 67 -3.76 22.84 -15.31
CA ALA A 67 -3.32 23.08 -13.95
C ALA A 67 -2.74 24.50 -13.86
N SER A 68 -3.45 25.39 -13.18
CA SER A 68 -2.89 26.65 -12.70
C SER A 68 -1.91 26.34 -11.58
N SER A 69 -0.62 26.56 -11.83
CA SER A 69 0.43 26.48 -10.84
C SER A 69 0.29 27.63 -9.84
N THR A 70 -0.30 27.34 -8.68
CA THR A 70 -0.11 28.15 -7.47
C THR A 70 0.78 27.35 -6.53
N GLU A 71 1.96 27.91 -6.23
CA GLU A 71 2.84 27.43 -5.16
C GLU A 71 2.02 27.18 -3.89
N ALA A 72 2.15 25.98 -3.34
CA ALA A 72 1.43 25.60 -2.13
C ALA A 72 2.05 26.32 -0.92
N GLU A 73 1.37 27.38 -0.48
CA GLU A 73 1.54 27.96 0.84
C GLU A 73 1.37 26.89 1.94
N PRO A 74 2.13 26.95 3.04
CA PRO A 74 2.02 25.98 4.14
C PRO A 74 0.60 26.05 4.73
N THR A 75 -0.19 25.00 4.47
CA THR A 75 -1.57 24.88 4.90
C THR A 75 -1.65 24.99 6.42
N LYS A 76 -2.21 26.10 6.93
CA LYS A 76 -2.67 26.18 8.32
C LYS A 76 -3.62 25.00 8.56
N VAL A 77 -3.29 24.13 9.52
CA VAL A 77 -4.18 23.05 9.95
C VAL A 77 -5.45 23.72 10.48
N GLY A 78 -6.52 23.69 9.67
CA GLY A 78 -7.82 24.20 10.05
C GLY A 78 -8.35 23.43 11.26
N THR A 79 -9.13 24.09 12.10
CA THR A 79 -9.77 23.46 13.25
C THR A 79 -10.62 22.28 12.78
N VAL A 80 -10.43 21.10 13.39
CA VAL A 80 -11.22 19.89 13.08
C VAL A 80 -12.70 20.17 13.43
N PRO A 81 -13.65 19.96 12.51
CA PRO A 81 -15.07 20.19 12.77
C PRO A 81 -15.66 19.13 13.71
N SER A 82 -16.82 19.41 14.33
CA SER A 82 -17.54 18.43 15.15
C SER A 82 -18.30 17.40 14.31
N GLU A 83 -18.71 17.78 13.11
CA GLU A 83 -19.48 16.98 12.14
C GLU A 83 -18.73 16.93 10.81
N MET A 84 -18.99 15.89 10.02
CA MET A 84 -18.40 15.65 8.71
C MET A 84 -19.39 14.96 7.77
N LYS A 85 -19.08 15.03 6.47
CA LYS A 85 -19.76 14.27 5.43
C LYS A 85 -19.22 12.85 5.37
N ALA A 86 -20.12 11.88 5.28
CA ALA A 86 -19.76 10.48 5.11
C ALA A 86 -20.85 9.68 4.38
N TRP A 87 -20.45 8.56 3.81
CA TRP A 87 -21.36 7.50 3.42
C TRP A 87 -21.51 6.52 4.59
N LEU A 88 -22.73 6.04 4.84
CA LEU A 88 -22.99 5.03 5.86
C LEU A 88 -24.09 4.06 5.44
N TYR A 89 -24.14 2.91 6.09
CA TYR A 89 -25.29 2.01 6.05
C TYR A 89 -25.73 1.66 7.47
N GLY A 90 -27.04 1.79 7.72
CA GLY A 90 -27.68 1.44 9.00
C GLY A 90 -28.26 0.03 9.04
N GLU A 91 -28.29 -0.65 7.89
CA GLU A 91 -28.76 -2.02 7.72
C GLU A 91 -27.96 -2.71 6.60
N TYR A 92 -27.92 -4.05 6.61
CA TYR A 92 -27.25 -4.82 5.57
C TYR A 92 -28.14 -4.93 4.31
N GLY A 93 -27.54 -4.88 3.12
CA GLY A 93 -28.31 -5.01 1.88
C GLY A 93 -27.54 -4.79 0.59
N GLY A 94 -28.26 -4.39 -0.47
CA GLY A 94 -27.72 -3.94 -1.75
C GLY A 94 -27.22 -2.49 -1.68
N VAL A 95 -26.70 -1.94 -2.77
CA VAL A 95 -26.08 -0.59 -2.76
C VAL A 95 -27.04 0.51 -2.28
N ASP A 96 -28.33 0.26 -2.43
CA ASP A 96 -29.49 1.02 -1.97
C ASP A 96 -29.51 1.34 -0.47
N VAL A 97 -28.88 0.53 0.39
CA VAL A 97 -28.76 0.81 1.83
C VAL A 97 -27.69 1.85 2.17
N LEU A 98 -26.79 2.16 1.22
CA LEU A 98 -25.74 3.14 1.42
C LEU A 98 -26.33 4.55 1.27
N LYS A 99 -26.25 5.36 2.33
CA LYS A 99 -26.77 6.73 2.40
C LYS A 99 -25.65 7.72 2.64
N PHE A 100 -25.73 8.87 1.98
CA PHE A 100 -24.86 10.00 2.23
C PHE A 100 -25.48 10.86 3.33
N ASP A 101 -24.69 11.22 4.33
CA ASP A 101 -25.08 12.11 5.42
C ASP A 101 -24.02 13.20 5.58
N GLU A 102 -24.49 14.43 5.75
CA GLU A 102 -23.63 15.61 5.90
C GLU A 102 -23.24 15.90 7.36
N LYS A 103 -23.86 15.21 8.32
CA LYS A 103 -23.78 15.52 9.75
C LYS A 103 -23.38 14.31 10.60
N VAL A 104 -22.39 13.55 10.14
CA VAL A 104 -21.82 12.46 10.92
C VAL A 104 -20.79 13.03 11.90
N THR A 105 -20.83 12.64 13.17
CA THR A 105 -19.84 13.08 14.16
C THR A 105 -18.43 12.66 13.76
N VAL A 106 -17.47 13.60 13.81
CA VAL A 106 -16.05 13.26 13.59
C VAL A 106 -15.56 12.33 14.72
N PRO A 107 -14.90 11.20 14.40
CA PRO A 107 -14.47 10.26 15.42
C PRO A 107 -13.43 10.87 16.38
N GLN A 108 -13.56 10.53 17.66
CA GLN A 108 -12.58 10.92 18.67
C GLN A 108 -11.30 10.10 18.52
N VAL A 109 -10.16 10.74 18.74
CA VAL A 109 -8.82 10.14 18.65
C VAL A 109 -8.44 9.52 19.98
N LYS A 110 -8.12 8.23 19.97
CA LYS A 110 -7.52 7.53 21.12
C LYS A 110 -6.02 7.80 21.24
N GLU A 111 -5.43 7.39 22.34
CA GLU A 111 -4.02 7.66 22.66
C GLU A 111 -3.04 7.16 21.60
N ASP A 112 -3.30 6.01 20.98
CA ASP A 112 -2.46 5.36 19.95
C ASP A 112 -2.89 5.66 18.50
N GLN A 113 -3.82 6.59 18.31
CA GLN A 113 -4.43 6.88 17.02
C GLN A 113 -4.06 8.26 16.49
N VAL A 114 -4.14 8.41 15.18
CA VAL A 114 -4.16 9.70 14.48
C VAL A 114 -5.53 9.94 13.87
N LEU A 115 -5.94 11.21 13.73
CA LEU A 115 -7.06 11.59 12.87
C LEU A 115 -6.53 11.96 11.50
N ILE A 116 -7.04 11.31 10.47
CA ILE A 116 -6.71 11.59 9.08
C ILE A 116 -7.84 12.41 8.48
N LYS A 117 -7.51 13.54 7.85
CA LYS A 117 -8.37 14.16 6.85
C LYS A 117 -8.20 13.39 5.55
N VAL A 118 -9.23 12.67 5.16
CA VAL A 118 -9.21 11.78 3.99
C VAL A 118 -9.14 12.63 2.73
N VAL A 119 -8.17 12.32 1.87
CA VAL A 119 -8.05 12.94 0.53
C VAL A 119 -8.51 11.95 -0.53
N ALA A 120 -8.18 10.67 -0.37
CA ALA A 120 -8.62 9.59 -1.24
C ALA A 120 -8.88 8.32 -0.43
N ALA A 121 -9.82 7.52 -0.92
CA ALA A 121 -10.15 6.20 -0.41
C ALA A 121 -10.32 5.23 -1.59
N ALA A 122 -9.97 3.97 -1.38
CA ALA A 122 -10.20 2.92 -2.37
C ALA A 122 -11.21 1.89 -1.87
N LEU A 123 -11.91 1.27 -2.82
CA LEU A 123 -12.90 0.24 -2.55
C LEU A 123 -12.36 -1.12 -2.97
N ASN A 124 -12.61 -2.10 -2.11
CA ASN A 124 -12.21 -3.47 -2.29
C ASN A 124 -13.43 -4.40 -2.26
N PRO A 125 -13.34 -5.63 -2.85
CA PRO A 125 -14.46 -6.57 -2.84
C PRO A 125 -14.99 -6.92 -1.44
N VAL A 126 -14.15 -6.80 -0.39
CA VAL A 126 -14.57 -7.05 0.99
C VAL A 126 -15.58 -6.00 1.48
N ASP A 127 -15.49 -4.75 1.04
CA ASP A 127 -16.37 -3.67 1.48
C ASP A 127 -17.83 -3.93 1.08
N GLY A 128 -18.03 -4.33 -0.18
CA GLY A 128 -19.33 -4.73 -0.69
C GLY A 128 -19.87 -5.97 0.03
N LYS A 129 -19.02 -6.96 0.32
CA LYS A 129 -19.41 -8.19 1.04
C LYS A 129 -19.82 -7.90 2.50
N ARG A 130 -19.13 -6.98 3.18
CA ARG A 130 -19.52 -6.51 4.53
C ARG A 130 -20.86 -5.81 4.51
N ARG A 131 -21.07 -4.85 3.60
CA ARG A 131 -22.38 -4.18 3.42
C ARG A 131 -23.52 -5.16 3.11
N GLN A 132 -23.24 -6.23 2.38
CA GLN A 132 -24.20 -7.32 2.09
C GLN A 132 -24.44 -8.28 3.28
N GLY A 133 -23.78 -8.08 4.43
CA GLY A 133 -23.95 -8.89 5.63
C GLY A 133 -23.27 -10.26 5.58
N LYS A 134 -22.29 -10.47 4.68
CA LYS A 134 -21.54 -11.74 4.59
C LYS A 134 -20.66 -12.00 5.82
N PHE A 135 -20.36 -10.97 6.60
CA PHE A 135 -19.52 -11.02 7.79
C PHE A 135 -20.25 -10.52 9.05
N LYS A 136 -21.59 -10.48 9.05
CA LYS A 136 -22.40 -9.87 10.14
C LYS A 136 -22.10 -10.40 11.55
N ALA A 137 -21.56 -11.61 11.67
CA ALA A 137 -21.23 -12.22 12.96
C ALA A 137 -19.96 -11.63 13.60
N THR A 138 -19.10 -11.01 12.80
CA THR A 138 -17.82 -10.44 13.22
C THR A 138 -17.66 -8.97 12.82
N ASP A 139 -18.68 -8.36 12.21
CA ASP A 139 -18.72 -6.95 11.83
C ASP A 139 -18.92 -6.04 13.06
N SER A 140 -18.47 -4.80 12.92
CA SER A 140 -18.78 -3.74 13.88
C SER A 140 -20.28 -3.41 13.90
N PRO A 141 -20.79 -2.86 15.01
CA PRO A 141 -22.19 -2.44 15.12
C PRO A 141 -22.58 -1.41 14.05
N LEU A 142 -23.82 -1.50 13.58
CA LEU A 142 -24.43 -0.51 12.71
C LEU A 142 -24.85 0.74 13.52
N PRO A 143 -24.89 1.95 12.93
CA PRO A 143 -24.48 2.25 11.55
C PRO A 143 -22.96 2.24 11.36
N THR A 144 -22.53 1.94 10.12
CA THR A 144 -21.11 1.86 9.75
C THR A 144 -20.82 2.76 8.55
N VAL A 145 -19.70 3.48 8.62
CA VAL A 145 -19.07 4.11 7.45
C VAL A 145 -18.15 3.06 6.80
N PRO A 146 -18.35 2.69 5.52
CA PRO A 146 -17.54 1.68 4.84
C PRO A 146 -16.20 2.22 4.30
N GLY A 147 -15.41 1.31 3.73
CA GLY A 147 -14.10 1.59 3.12
C GLY A 147 -12.98 1.52 4.15
N TYR A 148 -11.82 0.99 3.76
CA TYR A 148 -10.70 0.83 4.70
C TYR A 148 -9.34 1.22 4.12
N ASP A 149 -9.19 1.25 2.80
CA ASP A 149 -8.00 1.85 2.19
C ASP A 149 -8.15 3.38 2.22
N VAL A 150 -7.10 4.06 2.69
CA VAL A 150 -7.07 5.52 2.84
C VAL A 150 -5.73 6.10 2.39
N ALA A 151 -5.77 7.31 1.84
CA ALA A 151 -4.64 8.22 1.83
C ALA A 151 -5.13 9.64 2.21
N GLY A 152 -4.36 10.32 3.05
CA GLY A 152 -4.76 11.63 3.56
C GLY A 152 -3.70 12.30 4.41
N VAL A 153 -4.12 13.33 5.14
CA VAL A 153 -3.24 14.16 5.95
C VAL A 153 -3.60 14.02 7.42
N VAL A 154 -2.61 13.81 8.28
CA VAL A 154 -2.80 13.79 9.73
C VAL A 154 -3.18 15.19 10.22
N VAL A 155 -4.30 15.31 10.94
CA VAL A 155 -4.81 16.59 11.46
C VAL A 155 -4.92 16.63 12.99
N LYS A 156 -4.73 15.48 13.66
CA LYS A 156 -4.65 15.37 15.11
C LYS A 156 -3.93 14.08 15.49
N VAL A 157 -3.15 14.10 16.57
CA VAL A 157 -2.44 12.92 17.08
C VAL A 157 -2.83 12.60 18.53
N GLY A 158 -2.91 11.32 18.86
CA GLY A 158 -3.02 10.82 20.22
C GLY A 158 -1.72 10.98 21.00
N THR A 159 -1.80 10.88 22.32
CA THR A 159 -0.68 11.11 23.25
C THR A 159 0.42 10.05 23.20
N GLN A 160 0.15 8.87 22.66
CA GLN A 160 1.08 7.75 22.52
C GLN A 160 1.61 7.55 21.08
N VAL A 161 1.17 8.37 20.13
CA VAL A 161 1.68 8.40 18.74
C VAL A 161 3.12 8.95 18.73
N LYS A 162 4.01 8.33 17.95
CA LYS A 162 5.47 8.65 17.96
C LYS A 162 6.07 8.87 16.58
N GLU A 163 5.56 8.18 15.57
CA GLU A 163 6.06 8.17 14.20
C GLU A 163 5.44 9.28 13.34
N PHE A 164 4.22 9.72 13.68
CA PHE A 164 3.49 10.76 12.93
C PHE A 164 3.21 12.03 13.73
N LYS A 165 3.08 13.14 13.00
CA LYS A 165 2.62 14.45 13.51
C LYS A 165 1.60 15.07 12.57
N GLU A 166 0.91 16.10 13.05
CA GLU A 166 0.00 16.91 12.22
C GLU A 166 0.73 17.45 10.98
N GLY A 167 0.06 17.36 9.83
CA GLY A 167 0.57 17.72 8.51
C GLY A 167 1.24 16.58 7.74
N ASP A 168 1.51 15.43 8.36
CA ASP A 168 2.10 14.29 7.64
C ASP A 168 1.11 13.68 6.65
N GLU A 169 1.59 13.37 5.43
CA GLU A 169 0.84 12.61 4.43
C GLU A 169 1.01 11.11 4.69
N VAL A 170 -0.10 10.39 4.84
CA VAL A 170 -0.14 8.98 5.22
C VAL A 170 -1.07 8.18 4.31
N TYR A 171 -0.85 6.87 4.26
CA TYR A 171 -1.74 5.92 3.59
C TYR A 171 -1.72 4.55 4.30
N GLY A 172 -2.74 3.72 4.10
CA GLY A 172 -2.82 2.37 4.67
C GLY A 172 -4.20 1.70 4.56
N ASP A 173 -4.26 0.40 4.87
CA ASP A 173 -5.50 -0.31 5.19
C ASP A 173 -5.75 -0.13 6.69
N ILE A 174 -6.85 0.53 7.03
CA ILE A 174 -7.15 0.91 8.41
C ILE A 174 -7.78 -0.25 9.22
N ASN A 175 -7.84 -1.47 8.68
CA ASN A 175 -8.21 -2.65 9.43
C ASN A 175 -6.99 -3.41 9.94
N GLU A 176 -6.89 -3.60 11.26
CA GLU A 176 -5.89 -4.50 11.83
C GLU A 176 -6.17 -5.97 11.49
N LYS A 177 -7.45 -6.37 11.57
CA LYS A 177 -7.87 -7.74 11.35
C LYS A 177 -8.78 -7.78 10.14
N ALA A 178 -8.36 -8.53 9.12
CA ALA A 178 -9.02 -8.58 7.83
C ALA A 178 -10.54 -8.85 7.91
N LEU A 179 -11.00 -9.71 8.84
CA LEU A 179 -12.39 -10.19 8.92
C LEU A 179 -13.07 -10.01 10.29
N GLU A 180 -12.38 -9.47 11.30
CA GLU A 180 -12.89 -9.37 12.68
C GLU A 180 -12.88 -7.93 13.18
N GLY A 181 -14.03 -7.43 13.62
CA GLY A 181 -14.16 -6.11 14.23
C GLY A 181 -13.57 -4.98 13.37
N PRO A 182 -13.98 -4.86 12.09
CA PRO A 182 -13.47 -3.79 11.23
C PRO A 182 -13.81 -2.42 11.80
N LYS A 183 -13.11 -1.37 11.37
CA LYS A 183 -13.38 -0.03 11.90
C LYS A 183 -14.82 0.43 11.59
N GLN A 184 -15.54 0.92 12.60
CA GLN A 184 -16.92 1.42 12.39
C GLN A 184 -16.95 2.71 11.55
N PHE A 185 -15.91 3.54 11.68
CA PHE A 185 -15.74 4.77 10.90
C PHE A 185 -14.65 4.56 9.84
N GLY A 186 -15.05 3.99 8.70
CA GLY A 186 -14.20 3.72 7.56
C GLY A 186 -13.70 4.96 6.80
N SER A 187 -13.10 4.75 5.63
CA SER A 187 -12.48 5.78 4.79
C SER A 187 -13.44 6.48 3.82
N LEU A 188 -14.69 6.04 3.67
CA LEU A 188 -15.72 6.79 2.93
C LEU A 188 -16.34 7.92 3.77
N ALA A 189 -15.49 8.72 4.40
CA ALA A 189 -15.82 9.90 5.20
C ALA A 189 -14.72 10.96 5.02
N GLU A 190 -15.00 12.22 5.38
CA GLU A 190 -13.97 13.27 5.34
C GLU A 190 -12.87 13.06 6.40
N TYR A 191 -13.17 12.35 7.50
CA TYR A 191 -12.22 12.04 8.56
C TYR A 191 -12.34 10.61 9.07
N THR A 192 -11.21 9.99 9.41
CA THR A 192 -11.18 8.69 10.11
C THR A 192 -10.05 8.65 11.14
N ALA A 193 -10.28 7.96 12.27
CA ALA A 193 -9.30 7.78 13.32
C ALA A 193 -8.63 6.40 13.17
N VAL A 194 -7.30 6.34 13.14
CA VAL A 194 -6.56 5.13 12.77
C VAL A 194 -5.37 4.94 13.70
N GLU A 195 -5.15 3.69 14.15
CA GLU A 195 -3.98 3.31 14.93
C GLU A 195 -2.69 3.58 14.13
N GLU A 196 -1.71 4.24 14.74
CA GLU A 196 -0.46 4.65 14.09
C GLU A 196 0.22 3.50 13.32
N ARG A 197 0.21 2.29 13.89
CA ARG A 197 0.85 1.09 13.32
C ARG A 197 0.22 0.57 12.02
N LEU A 198 -0.97 1.04 11.65
CA LEU A 198 -1.66 0.65 10.40
C LEU A 198 -1.34 1.59 9.24
N LEU A 199 -0.51 2.62 9.48
CA LEU A 199 -0.21 3.64 8.51
C LEU A 199 1.27 3.62 8.14
N ALA A 200 1.52 4.01 6.90
CA ALA A 200 2.85 4.31 6.41
C ALA A 200 2.88 5.75 5.86
N PRO A 201 4.07 6.40 5.83
CA PRO A 201 4.24 7.64 5.11
C PRO A 201 3.85 7.47 3.63
N LYS A 202 3.05 8.40 3.10
CA LYS A 202 2.69 8.38 1.68
C LYS A 202 3.95 8.52 0.81
N PRO A 203 4.17 7.65 -0.19
CA PRO A 203 5.28 7.82 -1.12
C PRO A 203 5.23 9.18 -1.81
N LYS A 204 6.37 9.88 -1.88
CA LYS A 204 6.45 11.24 -2.45
C LYS A 204 6.22 11.28 -3.96
N ASN A 205 6.41 10.15 -4.64
CA ASN A 205 6.24 10.02 -6.09
C ASN A 205 4.83 9.56 -6.50
N LEU A 206 3.93 9.34 -5.53
CA LEU A 206 2.53 9.02 -5.79
C LEU A 206 1.64 10.18 -5.36
N ASP A 207 0.57 10.43 -6.12
CA ASP A 207 -0.52 11.25 -5.62
C ASP A 207 -1.37 10.48 -4.58
N PHE A 208 -2.33 11.16 -3.94
CA PHE A 208 -3.18 10.53 -2.93
C PHE A 208 -4.07 9.42 -3.50
N VAL A 209 -4.57 9.56 -4.72
CA VAL A 209 -5.45 8.56 -5.35
C VAL A 209 -4.67 7.28 -5.65
N GLN A 210 -3.47 7.42 -6.20
CA GLN A 210 -2.55 6.32 -6.44
C GLN A 210 -2.15 5.64 -5.14
N ALA A 211 -1.81 6.41 -4.09
CA ALA A 211 -1.44 5.86 -2.79
C ALA A 211 -2.60 5.10 -2.13
N ALA A 212 -3.82 5.64 -2.15
CA ALA A 212 -5.00 4.99 -1.59
C ALA A 212 -5.35 3.68 -2.33
N GLY A 213 -4.99 3.53 -3.60
CA GLY A 213 -5.29 2.34 -4.39
C GLY A 213 -4.42 1.10 -4.10
N LEU A 214 -3.44 1.22 -3.20
CA LEU A 214 -2.44 0.17 -2.93
C LEU A 214 -2.71 -0.72 -1.71
N PRO A 215 -3.10 -0.22 -0.52
CA PRO A 215 -2.85 -0.91 0.75
C PRO A 215 -3.37 -2.34 0.84
N LEU A 216 -4.69 -2.56 0.82
CA LEU A 216 -5.23 -3.91 0.94
C LEU A 216 -4.73 -4.82 -0.20
N ALA A 217 -4.68 -4.29 -1.42
CA ALA A 217 -4.34 -5.07 -2.60
C ALA A 217 -2.87 -5.55 -2.58
N ILE A 218 -1.93 -4.70 -2.12
CA ILE A 218 -0.51 -5.05 -2.03
C ILE A 218 -0.22 -5.97 -0.85
N GLU A 219 -0.86 -5.74 0.30
CA GLU A 219 -0.79 -6.64 1.46
C GLU A 219 -1.29 -8.03 1.10
N THR A 220 -2.45 -8.11 0.44
CA THR A 220 -3.02 -9.38 -0.04
C THR A 220 -2.10 -10.08 -1.04
N ALA A 221 -1.51 -9.33 -1.97
CA ALA A 221 -0.57 -9.89 -2.96
C ALA A 221 0.68 -10.46 -2.27
N TYR A 222 1.25 -9.70 -1.33
CA TYR A 222 2.45 -10.07 -0.59
C TYR A 222 2.24 -11.32 0.28
N GLU A 223 1.21 -11.32 1.13
CA GLU A 223 0.88 -12.48 1.97
C GLU A 223 0.57 -13.72 1.14
N GLY A 224 -0.17 -13.54 0.04
CA GLY A 224 -0.49 -14.62 -0.89
C GLY A 224 0.77 -15.27 -1.44
N LEU A 225 1.74 -14.44 -1.89
CA LEU A 225 3.02 -14.91 -2.40
C LEU A 225 3.85 -15.64 -1.33
N GLU A 226 3.95 -15.10 -0.11
CA GLU A 226 4.69 -15.74 0.98
C GLU A 226 4.16 -17.16 1.26
N ARG A 227 2.83 -17.33 1.28
CA ARG A 227 2.18 -18.64 1.50
C ARG A 227 2.49 -19.67 0.39
N THR A 228 2.89 -19.24 -0.80
CA THR A 228 3.29 -20.16 -1.88
C THR A 228 4.69 -20.76 -1.69
N GLY A 229 5.54 -20.17 -0.85
CA GLY A 229 6.96 -20.54 -0.78
C GLY A 229 7.70 -20.25 -2.10
N PHE A 230 7.34 -19.14 -2.75
CA PHE A 230 7.96 -18.64 -3.98
C PHE A 230 9.48 -18.50 -3.80
N SER A 231 10.22 -18.93 -4.83
CA SER A 231 11.68 -18.86 -4.87
C SER A 231 12.17 -18.73 -6.31
N ALA A 232 13.40 -18.24 -6.49
CA ALA A 232 14.01 -18.21 -7.81
C ALA A 232 13.96 -19.57 -8.52
N GLY A 233 13.78 -19.52 -9.85
CA GLY A 233 13.71 -20.69 -10.72
C GLY A 233 12.35 -21.42 -10.73
N LYS A 234 11.37 -20.98 -9.93
CA LYS A 234 9.99 -21.50 -9.98
C LYS A 234 9.09 -20.58 -10.80
N SER A 235 8.09 -21.15 -11.45
CA SER A 235 7.01 -20.42 -12.13
C SER A 235 5.78 -20.31 -11.23
N ILE A 236 5.06 -19.20 -11.34
CA ILE A 236 3.79 -18.96 -10.64
C ILE A 236 2.70 -18.70 -11.68
N LEU A 237 1.52 -19.30 -11.50
CA LEU A 237 0.32 -18.97 -12.26
C LEU A 237 -0.49 -17.93 -11.48
N VAL A 238 -0.67 -16.74 -12.04
CA VAL A 238 -1.49 -15.67 -11.44
C VAL A 238 -2.86 -15.66 -12.13
N LEU A 239 -3.88 -16.20 -11.45
CA LEU A 239 -5.26 -16.08 -11.92
C LEU A 239 -5.74 -14.63 -11.76
N ASN A 240 -6.49 -14.13 -12.75
CA ASN A 240 -6.93 -12.73 -12.79
C ASN A 240 -5.77 -11.73 -12.65
N GLY A 241 -4.66 -11.96 -13.36
CA GLY A 241 -3.46 -11.11 -13.31
C GLY A 241 -3.67 -9.63 -13.68
N SER A 242 -4.77 -9.30 -14.36
CA SER A 242 -5.16 -7.91 -14.65
C SER A 242 -5.99 -7.23 -13.54
N GLY A 243 -6.34 -7.95 -12.47
CA GLY A 243 -7.07 -7.39 -11.32
C GLY A 243 -6.16 -6.67 -10.32
N GLY A 244 -6.74 -5.99 -9.33
CA GLY A 244 -6.00 -5.22 -8.32
C GLY A 244 -4.90 -6.03 -7.63
N VAL A 245 -5.26 -7.17 -7.03
CA VAL A 245 -4.28 -8.07 -6.39
C VAL A 245 -3.36 -8.73 -7.43
N GLY A 246 -3.91 -9.25 -8.53
CA GLY A 246 -3.14 -10.01 -9.52
C GLY A 246 -2.03 -9.19 -10.18
N SER A 247 -2.30 -7.92 -10.48
CA SER A 247 -1.32 -7.01 -11.09
C SER A 247 -0.18 -6.67 -10.13
N LEU A 248 -0.46 -6.60 -8.81
CA LEU A 248 0.55 -6.38 -7.78
C LEU A 248 1.37 -7.63 -7.50
N VAL A 249 0.76 -8.82 -7.54
CA VAL A 249 1.50 -10.09 -7.46
C VAL A 249 2.57 -10.15 -8.56
N ILE A 250 2.23 -9.80 -9.80
CA ILE A 250 3.17 -9.79 -10.93
C ILE A 250 4.34 -8.82 -10.66
N GLN A 251 4.04 -7.61 -10.19
CA GLN A 251 5.06 -6.59 -9.89
C GLN A 251 5.97 -7.01 -8.73
N VAL A 252 5.41 -7.52 -7.64
CA VAL A 252 6.17 -7.99 -6.48
C VAL A 252 7.07 -9.16 -6.85
N CYS A 253 6.57 -10.14 -7.62
CA CYS A 253 7.39 -11.25 -8.14
C CYS A 253 8.58 -10.76 -8.95
N TYR A 254 8.34 -9.82 -9.87
CA TYR A 254 9.39 -9.26 -10.72
C TYR A 254 10.49 -8.60 -9.87
N TYR A 255 10.10 -7.74 -8.93
CA TYR A 255 11.04 -7.04 -8.06
C TYR A 255 11.82 -7.99 -7.12
N TYR A 256 11.13 -8.98 -6.53
CA TYR A 256 11.78 -9.95 -5.65
C TYR A 256 12.88 -10.77 -6.35
N LEU A 257 12.65 -11.14 -7.61
CA LEU A 257 13.63 -11.90 -8.39
C LEU A 257 14.86 -11.05 -8.73
N GLU A 258 14.67 -9.77 -9.06
CA GLU A 258 15.79 -8.88 -9.41
C GLU A 258 16.70 -8.59 -8.21
N PHE A 259 16.16 -8.35 -7.01
CA PHE A 259 16.92 -7.84 -5.87
C PHE A 259 17.48 -8.91 -4.92
N PHE A 260 16.82 -10.07 -4.78
CA PHE A 260 17.22 -11.06 -3.77
C PHE A 260 17.95 -12.29 -4.34
N PHE A 261 17.95 -12.48 -5.66
CA PHE A 261 18.54 -13.65 -6.30
C PHE A 261 19.56 -13.33 -7.42
N SER A 262 19.86 -12.05 -7.64
CA SER A 262 20.97 -11.58 -8.49
C SER A 262 22.25 -11.42 -7.67
#